data_AF-A0A7K0Q079-F1
#
_entry.id   AF-A0A7K0Q079-F1
#
_cell.length_a   1.000
_cell.length_b   1.000
_cell.length_c   1.000
_cell.angle_alpha   90.00
_cell.angle_beta   90.00
_cell.angle_gamma   90.00
#
_symmetry.space_group_name_H-M   'P 1'
#
loop_
_entity.id
_entity.type
_entity.pdbx_description
1 polymer ?
#
loop_
_entity_poly.entity_id
_entity_poly.type
_entity_poly.pdbx_seq_one_letter_code
_entity_poly.pdbx_strand_id
1 'polypeptide(L)'
;MAYDEVFIDPPVAASGLLAWESSAQLLSSAVQARITAIESGQRSKPWGSDSGGPEFEAAYLEGADPSLGSISGTVEQITRLGQQAHQAVDASLASDAEQAAAVTVPVESGL
;
A
#
# COMPACT_ATOMS: atom_id res chain seq x y z
N MET A 1 -0.10 36.81 -8.72
CA MET A 1 -0.77 35.62 -8.18
C MET A 1 0.18 35.04 -7.15
N ALA A 2 -0.20 34.99 -5.88
CA ALA A 2 0.61 34.34 -4.86
C ALA A 2 0.51 32.84 -5.14
N TYR A 3 1.64 32.20 -5.38
CA TYR A 3 1.72 30.74 -5.37
C TYR A 3 1.50 30.34 -3.90
N ASP A 4 0.48 29.52 -3.62
CA ASP A 4 0.42 28.82 -2.34
C ASP A 4 1.65 27.91 -2.32
N GLU A 5 2.66 28.27 -1.51
CA GLU A 5 3.84 27.44 -1.30
C GLU A 5 3.40 26.09 -0.72
N VAL A 6 3.61 25.02 -1.49
CA VAL A 6 3.39 23.66 -1.01
C VAL A 6 4.61 23.27 -0.19
N PHE A 7 4.46 23.32 1.13
CA PHE A 7 5.49 22.89 2.07
C PHE A 7 5.20 21.48 2.59
N ILE A 8 6.17 20.57 2.48
CA ILE A 8 6.13 19.27 3.14
C ILE A 8 6.94 19.35 4.43
N ASP A 9 6.27 19.11 5.57
CA ASP A 9 6.94 18.91 6.85
C ASP A 9 7.66 17.54 6.84
N PRO A 10 9.01 17.49 6.83
CA PRO A 10 9.72 16.22 6.66
C PRO A 10 9.50 15.23 7.81
N PRO A 11 9.55 15.63 9.10
CA PRO A 11 9.17 14.76 10.22
C PRO A 11 7.76 14.15 10.10
N VAL A 12 6.77 14.95 9.69
CA VAL A 12 5.38 14.46 9.53
C VAL A 12 5.28 13.49 8.37
N ALA A 13 5.89 13.81 7.22
CA ALA A 13 5.90 12.92 6.06
C ALA A 13 6.59 11.59 6.36
N ALA A 14 7.76 11.62 7.00
CA ALA A 14 8.49 10.41 7.40
C ALA A 14 7.66 9.54 8.37
N SER A 15 7.01 10.15 9.36
CA SER A 15 6.17 9.44 10.32
C SER A 15 4.95 8.80 9.66
N GLY A 16 4.30 9.52 8.74
CA GLY A 16 3.15 9.02 7.98
C GLY A 16 3.50 7.85 7.07
N LEU A 17 4.64 7.95 6.37
CA LEU A 17 5.14 6.88 5.50
C LEU A 17 5.50 5.62 6.30
N LEU A 18 6.20 5.76 7.43
CA LEU A 18 6.49 4.63 8.32
C LEU A 18 5.22 3.96 8.85
N ALA A 19 4.21 4.75 9.24
CA ALA A 19 2.91 4.22 9.68
C ALA A 19 2.19 3.47 8.55
N TRP A 20 2.27 3.97 7.32
CA TRP A 20 1.74 3.31 6.13
C TRP A 20 2.44 1.96 5.90
N GLU A 21 3.77 1.94 5.85
CA GLU A 21 4.56 0.73 5.62
C GLU A 21 4.24 -0.35 6.67
N SER A 22 4.23 0.03 7.95
CA SER A 22 3.85 -0.88 9.03
C SER A 22 2.44 -1.45 8.84
N SER A 23 1.48 -0.60 8.47
CA SER A 23 0.08 -1.02 8.27
C SER A 23 -0.07 -1.94 7.05
N ALA A 24 0.62 -1.62 5.94
CA ALA A 24 0.63 -2.43 4.73
C ALA A 24 1.25 -3.82 5.00
N GLN A 25 2.31 -3.89 5.79
CA GLN A 25 2.95 -5.15 6.14
C GLN A 25 2.10 -6.02 7.07
N LEU A 26 1.42 -5.41 8.04
CA LEU A 26 0.44 -6.09 8.89
C LEU A 26 -0.73 -6.63 8.05
N LEU A 27 -1.25 -5.81 7.14
CA LEU A 27 -2.33 -6.20 6.22
C LEU A 27 -1.91 -7.37 5.33
N SER A 28 -0.74 -7.29 4.70
CA SER A 28 -0.20 -8.35 3.84
C SER A 28 -0.05 -9.67 4.60
N SER A 29 0.52 -9.62 5.81
CA SER A 29 0.69 -10.79 6.66
C SER A 29 -0.66 -11.41 7.05
N ALA A 30 -1.63 -10.57 7.42
CA ALA A 30 -2.97 -11.03 7.79
C ALA A 30 -3.70 -11.67 6.61
N VAL A 31 -3.64 -11.05 5.43
CA VAL A 31 -4.25 -11.59 4.21
C VAL A 31 -3.61 -12.93 3.83
N GLN A 32 -2.29 -13.01 3.81
CA GLN A 32 -1.58 -14.26 3.52
C GLN A 32 -2.00 -15.39 4.46
N ALA A 33 -2.07 -15.12 5.78
CA ALA A 33 -2.50 -16.10 6.76
C ALA A 33 -3.95 -16.57 6.51
N ARG A 34 -4.86 -15.68 6.11
CA ARG A 34 -6.25 -16.02 5.78
C ARG A 34 -6.37 -16.84 4.50
N ILE A 35 -5.65 -16.47 3.45
CA ILE A 35 -5.63 -17.22 2.18
C ILE A 35 -5.11 -18.65 2.45
N THR A 36 -3.99 -18.80 3.16
CA THR A 36 -3.46 -20.12 3.51
C THR A 36 -4.44 -20.95 4.35
N ALA A 37 -5.17 -20.33 5.29
CA ALA A 37 -6.19 -21.04 6.06
C ALA A 37 -7.36 -21.50 5.19
N ILE A 38 -7.81 -20.67 4.23
CA ILE A 38 -8.85 -21.02 3.27
C ILE A 38 -8.41 -22.20 2.39
N GLU A 39 -7.23 -22.11 1.77
CA GLU A 39 -6.67 -23.18 0.94
C GLU A 39 -6.50 -24.48 1.72
N SER A 40 -6.04 -24.40 2.97
CA SER A 40 -5.93 -25.56 3.85
C SER A 40 -7.29 -26.20 4.13
N GLY A 41 -8.33 -25.37 4.37
CA GLY A 41 -9.70 -25.83 4.53
C GLY A 41 -10.23 -26.52 3.26
N GLN A 42 -10.00 -25.93 2.09
CA GLN A 42 -10.39 -26.49 0.79
C GLN A 42 -9.78 -27.88 0.55
N ARG A 43 -8.49 -28.08 0.88
CA ARG A 43 -7.82 -29.39 0.72
C ARG A 43 -8.47 -30.51 1.55
N SER A 44 -9.14 -30.17 2.65
CA SER A 44 -9.86 -31.15 3.46
C SER A 44 -11.18 -31.62 2.83
N LYS A 45 -11.61 -31.00 1.72
CA LYS A 45 -12.86 -31.28 1.00
C LYS A 45 -14.07 -31.39 1.96
N PRO A 46 -14.41 -30.31 2.68
CA PRO A 46 -15.41 -30.35 3.75
C PRO A 46 -16.86 -30.47 3.24
N TRP A 47 -17.07 -30.54 1.92
CA TRP A 47 -18.36 -30.41 1.25
C TRP A 47 -19.25 -31.65 1.35
N GLY A 48 -18.71 -32.78 1.83
CA GLY A 48 -19.43 -34.05 1.87
C GLY A 48 -19.38 -34.80 0.53
N SER A 49 -19.72 -36.10 0.56
CA SER A 49 -19.70 -36.99 -0.61
C SER A 49 -21.10 -37.34 -1.13
N ASP A 50 -22.14 -36.70 -0.61
CA ASP A 50 -23.50 -36.83 -1.13
C ASP A 50 -23.62 -36.07 -2.47
N SER A 51 -24.80 -36.10 -3.10
CA SER A 51 -24.99 -35.43 -4.39
C SER A 51 -24.80 -33.91 -4.31
N GLY A 52 -25.00 -33.30 -3.13
CA GLY A 52 -24.86 -31.85 -2.94
C GLY A 52 -23.41 -31.40 -2.77
N GLY A 53 -22.54 -32.23 -2.21
CA GLY A 53 -21.14 -31.88 -1.97
C GLY A 53 -20.34 -31.48 -3.23
N PRO A 54 -20.35 -32.28 -4.32
CA PRO A 54 -19.71 -31.92 -5.58
C PRO A 54 -20.29 -30.66 -6.25
N GLU A 55 -21.61 -30.46 -6.15
CA GLU A 55 -22.27 -29.26 -6.67
C GLU A 55 -21.82 -28.01 -5.91
N PHE A 56 -21.73 -28.11 -4.59
CA PHE A 56 -21.19 -27.05 -3.74
C PHE A 56 -19.72 -26.78 -4.03
N GLU A 57 -18.89 -27.83 -4.14
CA GLU A 57 -17.45 -27.71 -4.45
C GLU A 57 -17.25 -26.91 -5.74
N ALA A 58 -18.00 -27.23 -6.80
CA ALA A 58 -17.92 -26.53 -8.08
C ALA A 58 -18.30 -25.06 -7.96
N ALA A 59 -19.46 -24.76 -7.36
CA ALA A 59 -19.95 -23.38 -7.20
C ALA A 59 -19.03 -22.53 -6.30
N TYR A 60 -18.49 -23.15 -5.24
CA TYR A 60 -17.56 -22.49 -4.34
C TYR A 60 -16.25 -22.15 -5.04
N LEU A 61 -15.65 -23.10 -5.77
CA LEU A 61 -14.37 -22.88 -6.47
C LEU A 61 -14.48 -21.84 -7.58
N GLU A 62 -15.62 -21.78 -8.29
CA GLU A 62 -15.90 -20.76 -9.31
C GLU A 62 -15.82 -19.33 -8.72
N GLY A 63 -16.31 -19.14 -7.49
CA GLY A 63 -16.26 -17.84 -6.81
C GLY A 63 -15.00 -17.57 -5.98
N ALA A 64 -14.35 -18.63 -5.47
CA ALA A 64 -13.22 -18.51 -4.55
C ALA A 64 -11.98 -17.92 -5.22
N ASP A 65 -11.58 -18.46 -6.37
CA ASP A 65 -10.36 -18.03 -7.09
C ASP A 65 -10.36 -16.53 -7.44
N PRO A 66 -11.40 -15.97 -8.10
CA PRO A 66 -11.42 -14.54 -8.40
C PRO A 66 -11.47 -13.66 -7.14
N SER A 67 -12.11 -14.13 -6.07
CA SER A 67 -12.18 -13.41 -4.80
C SER A 67 -10.83 -13.34 -4.11
N LEU A 68 -10.12 -14.47 -4.01
CA LEU A 68 -8.77 -14.55 -3.44
C LEU A 68 -7.76 -13.72 -4.27
N GLY A 69 -7.85 -13.82 -5.59
CA GLY A 69 -7.04 -13.00 -6.50
C GLY A 69 -7.28 -11.50 -6.32
N SER A 70 -8.53 -11.08 -6.17
CA SER A 70 -8.89 -9.67 -5.94
C SER A 70 -8.34 -9.15 -4.61
N ILE A 71 -8.43 -9.93 -3.53
CA ILE A 71 -7.89 -9.57 -2.22
C ILE A 71 -6.37 -9.37 -2.30
N SER A 72 -5.64 -10.30 -2.90
CA SER A 72 -4.19 -10.18 -3.10
C SER A 72 -3.84 -8.95 -3.95
N GLY A 73 -4.59 -8.72 -5.04
CA GLY A 73 -4.40 -7.56 -5.90
C GLY A 73 -4.61 -6.22 -5.18
N THR A 74 -5.58 -6.12 -4.27
CA THR A 74 -5.78 -4.93 -3.45
C THR A 74 -4.61 -4.68 -2.50
N VAL A 75 -4.07 -5.72 -1.86
CA VAL A 75 -2.89 -5.59 -0.97
C VAL A 75 -1.67 -5.10 -1.74
N GLU A 76 -1.45 -5.63 -2.95
CA GLU A 76 -0.37 -5.18 -3.83
C GLU A 76 -0.54 -3.70 -4.24
N GLN A 77 -1.77 -3.27 -4.54
CA GLN A 77 -2.05 -1.87 -4.85
C GLN A 77 -1.76 -0.94 -3.69
N ILE A 78 -2.13 -1.32 -2.46
CA ILE A 78 -1.84 -0.54 -1.23
C ILE A 78 -0.33 -0.41 -1.02
N THR A 79 0.41 -1.51 -1.23
CA THR A 79 1.87 -1.51 -1.11
C THR A 79 2.50 -0.59 -2.15
N ARG A 80 2.05 -0.68 -3.41
CA ARG A 80 2.54 0.14 -4.51
C ARG A 80 2.25 1.63 -4.29
N LEU A 81 1.06 1.96 -3.78
CA LEU A 81 0.69 3.33 -3.46
C LEU A 81 1.62 3.93 -2.39
N GLY A 82 2.00 3.15 -1.38
CA GLY A 82 3.00 3.56 -0.39
C GLY A 82 4.36 3.87 -1.02
N GLN A 83 4.84 3.01 -1.93
CA GLN A 83 6.10 3.24 -2.66
C GLN A 83 6.04 4.49 -3.53
N GLN A 84 4.91 4.75 -4.20
CA GLN A 84 4.69 5.97 -4.98
C GLN A 84 4.66 7.21 -4.08
N ALA A 85 4.06 7.12 -2.90
CA ALA A 85 4.07 8.20 -1.91
C ALA A 85 5.49 8.52 -1.42
N HIS A 86 6.31 7.49 -1.14
CA HIS A 86 7.73 7.67 -0.84
C HIS A 86 8.46 8.45 -1.93
N GLN A 87 8.34 7.99 -3.17
CA GLN A 87 9.00 8.64 -4.31
C GLN A 87 8.55 10.10 -4.49
N ALA A 88 7.26 10.39 -4.28
CA ALA A 88 6.72 11.74 -4.37
C ALA A 88 7.28 12.65 -3.27
N VAL A 89 7.34 12.17 -2.02
CA VAL A 89 7.93 12.93 -0.90
C VAL A 89 9.41 13.20 -1.14
N ASP A 90 10.18 12.19 -1.54
CA ASP A 90 11.61 12.33 -1.81
C ASP A 90 11.87 13.34 -2.94
N ALA A 91 11.08 13.27 -4.01
CA ALA A 91 11.19 14.20 -5.14
C ALA A 91 10.85 15.65 -4.73
N SER A 92 9.81 15.84 -3.91
CA SER A 92 9.44 17.17 -3.40
C SER A 92 10.53 17.75 -2.50
N LEU A 93 11.06 16.97 -1.54
CA LEU A 93 12.12 17.44 -0.64
C LEU A 93 13.42 17.75 -1.40
N ALA A 94 13.76 16.98 -2.42
CA ALA A 94 14.91 17.27 -3.28
C ALA A 94 14.72 18.57 -4.08
N SER A 95 13.54 18.79 -4.65
CA SER A 95 13.19 20.04 -5.33
C SER A 95 13.29 21.24 -4.40
N ASP A 96 12.79 21.13 -3.16
CA ASP A 96 12.87 22.20 -2.17
C ASP A 96 14.33 22.55 -1.82
N ALA A 97 15.20 21.53 -1.71
CA ALA A 97 16.62 21.73 -1.47
C ALA A 97 17.33 22.44 -2.63
N GLU A 98 17.00 22.08 -3.88
CA GLU A 98 17.54 22.74 -5.08
C GLU A 98 17.10 24.21 -5.17
N GLN A 99 15.82 24.50 -4.91
CA GLN A 99 15.29 25.87 -4.91
C GLN A 99 15.90 26.71 -3.79
N ALA A 100 16.04 26.16 -2.58
CA ALA A 100 16.70 26.83 -1.47
C ALA A 100 18.16 27.17 -1.78
N ALA A 101 18.89 26.27 -2.46
CA ALA A 101 20.26 26.51 -2.88
C ALA A 101 20.38 27.59 -3.97
N ALA A 102 19.38 27.73 -4.84
CA ALA A 102 19.35 28.77 -5.87
C ALA A 102 19.04 30.18 -5.31
N VAL A 103 18.41 30.28 -4.14
CA VAL A 103 18.02 31.53 -3.47
C VAL A 103 19.10 32.03 -2.49
N THR A 104 20.38 31.66 -2.68
CA THR A 104 21.49 32.35 -2.01
C THR A 104 21.74 33.71 -2.66
N VAL A 105 20.86 34.68 -2.37
CA VAL A 105 21.04 36.08 -2.71
C VAL A 105 22.12 36.66 -1.78
N PRO A 106 23.12 37.41 -2.28
CA PRO A 106 24.07 38.09 -1.40
C PRO A 106 23.31 39.04 -0.48
N VAL A 107 23.36 38.78 0.83
CA VAL A 107 22.89 39.74 1.84
C VAL A 107 23.86 40.91 1.78
N GLU A 108 23.44 42.03 1.19
CA GLU A 108 24.13 43.29 1.40
C GLU A 108 24.18 43.52 2.91
N SER A 109 25.39 43.40 3.46
CA SER A 109 25.67 43.73 4.86
C SER A 109 25.59 45.25 4.95
N GLY A 110 24.39 45.76 5.20
CA GLY A 110 24.14 47.17 5.46
C GLY A 110 24.89 47.59 6.72
N LEU A 111 26.00 48.30 6.51
CA LEU A 111 26.59 49.25 7.45
C LEU A 111 25.65 50.43 7.68
#